data_AF-A0AAD6Z940-F1
#
_entry.id   AF-A0AAD6Z940-F1
#
_cell.length_a   1.000
_cell.length_b   1.000
_cell.length_c   1.000
_cell.angle_alpha   90.00
_cell.angle_beta   90.00
_cell.angle_gamma   90.00
#
_symmetry.space_group_name_H-M   'P 1'
#
loop_
_entity.id
_entity.type
_entity.pdbx_description
1 polymer ?
#
loop_
_entity_poly.entity_id
_entity_poly.type
_entity_poly.pdbx_seq_one_letter_code
_entity_poly.pdbx_strand_id
1 'polypeptide(L)'
;CSNLGANSTLQGIIARSANGVHENTSLNYQPPAALVELVRRKTAQIQSLRVGVLTSSRNLLTQAASMSDYKRFIVAIGSGEVWRVDRVDGACIE
;
A
#
# COMPACT_ATOMS: atom_id res chain seq x y z
N CYS A 1 -41.44 -16.15 31.61
CA CYS A 1 -40.54 -16.24 30.44
C CYS A 1 -41.26 -16.20 29.08
N SER A 2 -42.60 -16.22 29.02
CA SER A 2 -43.37 -16.42 27.78
C SER A 2 -43.18 -15.32 26.72
N ASN A 3 -42.92 -14.08 27.13
CA ASN A 3 -42.70 -12.94 26.22
C ASN A 3 -41.23 -12.71 25.82
N LEU A 4 -40.31 -13.55 26.29
CA LEU A 4 -38.88 -13.37 26.01
C LEU A 4 -38.56 -13.54 24.51
N GLY A 5 -39.30 -14.43 23.83
CA GLY A 5 -39.18 -14.65 22.38
C GLY A 5 -39.71 -13.51 21.52
N ALA A 6 -40.60 -12.65 22.05
CA ALA A 6 -41.13 -11.48 21.36
C ALA A 6 -40.29 -10.21 21.60
N ASN A 7 -39.25 -10.30 22.43
CA ASN A 7 -38.38 -9.18 22.72
C ASN A 7 -37.43 -8.91 21.52
N SER A 8 -37.65 -7.79 20.85
CA SER A 8 -36.90 -7.39 19.66
C SER A 8 -35.40 -7.22 19.91
N THR A 9 -35.01 -6.75 21.10
CA THR A 9 -33.59 -6.60 21.49
C THR A 9 -32.90 -7.96 21.54
N LEU A 10 -33.52 -8.96 22.17
CA LEU A 10 -33.01 -10.33 22.24
C LEU A 10 -32.95 -10.98 20.86
N GLN A 11 -34.00 -10.82 20.04
CA GLN A 11 -33.97 -11.28 18.65
C GLN A 11 -32.81 -10.65 17.86
N GLY A 12 -32.53 -9.36 18.07
CA GLY A 12 -31.39 -8.68 17.46
C GLY A 12 -30.04 -9.21 17.94
N ILE A 13 -29.91 -9.57 19.22
CA ILE A 13 -28.69 -10.21 19.76
C ILE A 13 -28.51 -11.62 19.17
N ILE A 14 -29.57 -12.41 19.10
CA ILE A 14 -29.55 -13.75 18.50
C ILE A 14 -29.20 -13.66 17.01
N ALA A 15 -29.82 -12.74 16.27
CA ALA A 15 -29.52 -12.52 14.87
C ALA A 15 -28.06 -12.11 14.63
N ARG A 16 -27.49 -11.24 15.49
CA ARG A 16 -26.07 -10.82 15.39
C ARG A 16 -25.09 -11.91 15.77
N SER A 17 -25.46 -12.78 16.72
CA SER A 17 -24.63 -13.93 17.09
C SER A 17 -24.67 -15.03 16.02
N ALA A 18 -25.79 -15.20 15.31
CA ALA A 18 -25.91 -16.17 14.22
C ALA A 18 -25.32 -15.66 12.89
N ASN A 19 -25.63 -14.42 12.50
CA ASN A 19 -25.31 -13.88 11.18
C ASN A 19 -24.07 -12.96 11.18
N GLY A 20 -23.49 -12.72 12.36
CA GLY A 20 -22.44 -11.73 12.53
C GLY A 20 -22.98 -10.31 12.67
N VAL A 21 -22.04 -9.38 12.82
CA VAL A 21 -22.32 -7.97 13.09
C VAL A 21 -21.96 -7.17 11.85
N HIS A 22 -22.74 -6.13 11.55
CA HIS A 22 -22.52 -5.28 10.37
C HIS A 22 -21.12 -4.64 10.41
N GLU A 23 -20.46 -4.47 9.25
CA GLU A 23 -19.08 -3.96 9.19
C GLU A 23 -18.90 -2.58 9.85
N ASN A 24 -19.91 -1.71 9.74
CA ASN A 24 -19.92 -0.38 10.35
C ASN A 24 -20.30 -0.35 11.83
N THR A 25 -20.53 -1.50 12.48
CA THR A 25 -20.80 -1.52 13.92
C THR A 25 -19.53 -1.16 14.70
N SER A 26 -19.70 -0.37 15.77
CA SER A 26 -18.62 0.01 16.68
C SER A 26 -17.86 -1.21 17.19
N LEU A 27 -16.53 -1.09 17.28
CA LEU A 27 -15.61 -2.18 17.60
C LEU A 27 -15.94 -2.90 18.91
N ASN A 28 -16.51 -2.19 19.89
CA ASN A 28 -16.91 -2.76 21.17
C ASN A 28 -18.02 -3.83 21.05
N TYR A 29 -18.76 -3.83 19.95
CA TYR A 29 -19.84 -4.77 19.68
C TYR A 29 -19.50 -5.74 18.54
N GLN A 30 -18.27 -5.72 18.03
CA GLN A 30 -17.82 -6.67 17.02
C GLN A 30 -17.41 -7.99 17.69
N PRO A 31 -17.73 -9.15 17.10
CA PRO A 31 -17.26 -10.42 17.60
C PRO A 31 -15.73 -10.54 17.41
N PRO A 32 -15.04 -11.33 18.26
CA PRO A 32 -13.58 -11.49 18.16
C PRO A 32 -13.09 -11.91 16.78
N ALA A 33 -13.82 -12.79 16.08
CA ALA A 33 -13.48 -13.22 14.73
C ALA A 33 -13.49 -12.06 13.71
N ALA A 34 -14.47 -11.16 13.80
CA ALA A 34 -14.54 -9.98 12.93
C ALA A 34 -13.40 -8.99 13.23
N LEU A 35 -13.02 -8.85 14.51
CA LEU A 35 -11.87 -8.02 14.89
C LEU A 35 -10.56 -8.57 14.34
N VAL A 36 -10.34 -9.89 14.41
CA VAL A 36 -9.15 -10.54 13.82
C VAL A 36 -9.10 -10.31 12.31
N GLU A 37 -10.22 -10.49 11.62
CA GLU A 37 -10.28 -10.27 10.17
C GLU A 37 -10.05 -8.80 9.80
N LEU A 38 -10.58 -7.86 10.61
CA LEU A 38 -10.34 -6.44 10.44
C LEU A 38 -8.85 -6.08 10.62
N VAL A 39 -8.19 -6.66 11.62
CA VAL A 39 -6.74 -6.51 11.82
C VAL A 39 -5.98 -7.07 10.62
N ARG A 40 -6.32 -8.27 10.15
CA ARG A 40 -5.68 -8.90 8.98
C ARG A 40 -5.78 -8.03 7.74
N ARG A 41 -6.98 -7.53 7.42
CA ARG A 41 -7.25 -6.61 6.31
C ARG A 41 -6.42 -5.32 6.42
N LYS A 42 -6.42 -4.68 7.58
CA LYS A 42 -5.67 -3.42 7.80
C LYS A 42 -4.16 -3.64 7.67
N THR A 43 -3.64 -4.75 8.19
CA THR A 43 -2.22 -5.12 8.03
C THR A 43 -1.86 -5.30 6.55
N ALA A 44 -2.69 -5.97 5.76
CA ALA A 44 -2.47 -6.13 4.33
C ALA A 44 -2.45 -4.78 3.59
N GLN A 45 -3.34 -3.86 3.94
CA GLN A 45 -3.35 -2.50 3.38
C GLN A 45 -2.07 -1.72 3.73
N ILE A 46 -1.63 -1.77 4.98
CA ILE A 46 -0.39 -1.12 5.42
C ILE A 46 0.83 -1.69 4.67
N GLN A 47 0.90 -3.01 4.50
CA GLN A 47 1.98 -3.66 3.76
C GLN A 47 1.99 -3.23 2.29
N SER A 48 0.83 -3.21 1.64
CA SER A 48 0.69 -2.73 0.26
C SER A 48 1.17 -1.29 0.09
N LEU A 49 0.73 -0.39 1.00
CA LEU A 49 1.18 1.00 0.99
C LEU A 49 2.70 1.12 1.19
N ARG A 50 3.28 0.34 2.09
CA ARG A 50 4.73 0.33 2.33
C ARG A 50 5.51 -0.08 1.08
N VAL A 51 5.05 -1.13 0.40
CA VAL A 51 5.65 -1.59 -0.87
C VAL A 51 5.51 -0.50 -1.94
N GLY A 52 4.34 0.13 -2.05
CA GLY A 52 4.11 1.24 -2.99
C GLY A 52 5.06 2.41 -2.76
N VAL A 53 5.26 2.82 -1.50
CA VAL A 53 6.21 3.89 -1.15
C VAL A 53 7.64 3.52 -1.53
N LEU A 54 8.09 2.30 -1.23
CA LEU A 54 9.44 1.84 -1.60
C LEU A 54 9.65 1.85 -3.11
N THR A 55 8.67 1.36 -3.87
CA THR A 55 8.72 1.35 -5.34
C THR A 55 8.77 2.76 -5.90
N SER A 56 7.92 3.67 -5.42
CA SER A 56 7.92 5.07 -5.84
C SER A 56 9.25 5.76 -5.56
N SER A 57 9.82 5.57 -4.36
CA SER A 57 11.14 6.10 -4.01
C SER A 57 12.24 5.56 -4.92
N ARG A 58 12.21 4.25 -5.24
CA ARG A 58 13.17 3.65 -6.17
C ARG A 58 13.05 4.23 -7.57
N ASN A 59 11.82 4.41 -8.07
CA ASN A 59 11.56 4.99 -9.38
C ASN A 59 12.06 6.44 -9.47
N LEU A 60 11.85 7.23 -8.41
CA LEU A 60 12.36 8.60 -8.32
C LEU A 60 13.90 8.63 -8.34
N LEU A 61 14.56 7.73 -7.62
CA LEU A 61 16.02 7.63 -7.64
C LEU A 61 16.54 7.26 -9.03
N THR A 62 15.92 6.30 -9.70
CA THR A 62 16.31 5.93 -11.07
C THR A 62 16.11 7.08 -12.06
N GLN A 63 15.02 7.85 -11.92
CA GLN A 63 14.76 9.01 -12.77
C GLN A 63 15.74 10.16 -12.48
N ALA A 64 16.10 10.37 -11.21
CA ALA A 64 17.11 11.36 -10.84
C ALA A 64 18.49 11.00 -11.40
N ALA A 65 18.86 9.72 -11.37
CA ALA A 65 20.09 9.22 -11.98
C ALA A 65 20.08 9.47 -13.50
N SER A 66 19.03 9.05 -14.21
CA SER A 66 18.93 9.26 -15.66
C SER A 66 18.95 10.75 -16.05
N MET A 67 18.31 11.62 -15.26
CA MET A 67 18.38 13.07 -15.46
C MET A 67 19.80 13.62 -15.25
N SER A 68 20.54 13.07 -14.29
CA SER A 68 21.92 13.48 -14.03
C SER A 68 22.86 13.08 -15.17
N ASP A 69 22.67 11.89 -15.73
CA ASP A 69 23.45 11.41 -16.87
C ASP A 69 23.11 12.18 -18.13
N TYR A 70 21.82 12.47 -18.36
CA TYR A 70 21.39 13.34 -19.47
C TYR A 70 22.00 14.74 -19.40
N LYS A 71 22.08 15.33 -18.20
CA LYS A 71 22.76 16.63 -18.01
C LYS A 71 24.25 16.54 -18.33
N ARG A 72 24.93 15.49 -17.88
CA ARG A 72 26.36 15.26 -18.20
C ARG A 72 26.58 15.11 -19.70
N PHE A 73 25.71 14.38 -20.37
CA PHE A 73 25.73 14.21 -21.82
C PHE A 73 25.61 15.55 -22.56
N ILE A 74 24.62 16.40 -22.21
CA ILE A 74 24.46 17.73 -22.82
C ILE A 74 25.71 18.60 -22.60
N VAL A 75 26.25 18.60 -21.37
CA VAL A 75 27.45 19.40 -21.06
C VAL A 75 28.65 18.93 -21.89
N ALA A 76 28.85 17.61 -22.04
CA ALA A 76 29.93 17.04 -22.84
C ALA A 76 29.82 17.39 -24.34
N ILE A 77 28.60 17.42 -24.88
CA ILE A 77 28.34 17.89 -26.26
C ILE A 77 28.67 19.37 -26.38
N GLY A 78 28.17 20.20 -25.44
CA GLY A 78 28.37 21.64 -25.47
C GLY A 78 29.83 22.07 -25.27
N SER A 79 30.63 21.28 -24.54
CA SER A 79 32.06 21.54 -24.32
C SER A 79 32.97 21.04 -25.44
N GLY A 80 32.44 20.35 -26.46
CA GLY A 80 33.24 19.80 -27.56
C GLY A 80 34.18 18.65 -27.17
N GLU A 81 34.08 18.12 -25.94
CA GLU A 81 34.88 16.99 -25.45
C GLU A 81 34.16 15.65 -25.75
N VAL A 82 34.06 15.30 -27.03
CA VAL A 82 33.34 14.10 -27.52
C VAL A 82 33.96 12.78 -27.01
N TRP A 83 35.23 12.78 -26.58
CA TRP A 83 35.96 11.61 -26.07
C TRP A 83 35.43 11.05 -24.73
N ARG A 84 34.54 11.78 -24.04
CA ARG A 84 33.90 11.35 -22.78
C ARG A 84 32.56 10.65 -22.97
N VAL A 85 32.00 10.65 -24.18
CA VAL A 85 30.70 10.03 -24.49
C VAL A 85 30.80 8.51 -24.42
N ASP A 86 31.93 7.94 -24.87
CA ASP A 86 32.19 6.49 -24.88
C ASP A 86 32.19 5.87 -23.45
N ARG A 87 32.50 6.68 -22.42
CA ARG A 87 32.47 6.22 -21.02
C ARG A 87 31.09 6.24 -20.39
N VAL A 88 30.13 6.97 -20.96
CA VAL A 88 28.73 7.00 -20.50
C VAL A 88 27.94 5.84 -21.13
N ASP A 89 28.26 5.48 -22.37
CA ASP A 89 27.66 4.32 -23.06
C ASP A 89 28.22 2.97 -22.57
N GLY A 90 29.50 2.93 -22.15
CA GLY A 90 30.14 1.71 -21.61
C GLY A 90 29.62 1.23 -20.24
N ALA A 91 28.83 2.04 -19.51
CA ALA A 91 28.22 1.63 -18.24
C ALA A 91 26.87 0.91 -18.41
N CYS A 92 26.37 0.81 -19.65
CA CYS A 92 25.10 0.16 -19.99
C CYS A 92 25.28 -1.22 -20.67
N ILE A 93 26.51 -1.76 -20.75
CA ILE A 93 26.79 -3.11 -21.26
C ILE A 93 27.48 -3.95 -20.17
N GLU A 94 26.69 -4.41 -19.20
CA GLU A 94 26.82 -5.71 -18.53
C GLU A 94 25.50 -6.09 -17.83
#